data_AF-A0A497Q489-F1
#
_entry.id   AF-A0A497Q489-F1
#
_cell.length_a   1.000
_cell.length_b   1.000
_cell.length_c   1.000
_cell.angle_alpha   90.00
_cell.angle_beta   90.00
_cell.angle_gamma   90.00
#
_symmetry.space_group_name_H-M   'P 1'
#
loop_
_entity.id
_entity.type
_entity.pdbx_description
1 polymer ?
#
loop_
_entity_poly.entity_id
_entity_poly.type
_entity_poly.pdbx_seq_one_letter_code
_entity_poly.pdbx_strand_id
1 'polypeptide(L)'
;MVIRSVLVRCRGAEWYDSEFAPHLGRLALVGFPYTMVTMFSLKGATIVELPFDVLRISLPLLPYFLIMFMVSFVMSMALGFSYEKNITVSFTAASNNFELAIALAIGVFGISSGQALAAVVGPLIEVPVLVGLVYVSLYIGRRFYGLSNASK
;
A
#
# COMPACT_ATOMS: atom_id res chain seq x y z
N MET A 1 5.98 19.71 -0.31
CA MET A 1 6.05 20.99 0.44
C MET A 1 5.78 22.21 -0.43
N VAL A 2 6.37 22.29 -1.64
CA VAL A 2 6.19 23.43 -2.58
C VAL A 2 4.72 23.70 -2.93
N ILE A 3 3.95 22.67 -3.29
CA ILE A 3 2.52 22.79 -3.65
C ILE A 3 1.74 23.48 -2.52
N ARG A 4 1.85 22.98 -1.27
CA ARG A 4 1.20 23.59 -0.11
C ARG A 4 1.62 25.04 0.08
N SER A 5 2.93 25.34 0.07
CA SER A 5 3.42 26.70 0.29
C SER A 5 2.91 27.70 -0.76
N VAL A 6 2.82 27.27 -2.03
CA VAL A 6 2.31 28.12 -3.12
C VAL A 6 0.79 28.31 -3.00
N LEU A 7 0.03 27.23 -2.82
CA LEU A 7 -1.44 27.30 -2.75
C LEU A 7 -1.95 28.02 -1.50
N VAL A 8 -1.30 27.83 -0.34
CA VAL A 8 -1.62 28.56 0.89
C VAL A 8 -1.33 30.05 0.73
N ARG A 9 -0.27 30.42 0.02
CA ARG A 9 0.08 31.84 -0.23
C ARG A 9 -0.85 32.50 -1.25
N CYS A 10 -1.38 31.74 -2.21
CA CYS A 10 -2.30 32.25 -3.23
C CYS A 10 -3.77 32.31 -2.78
N ARG A 11 -4.24 31.33 -1.99
CA ARG A 11 -5.68 31.19 -1.65
C ARG A 11 -5.98 31.02 -0.15
N GLY A 12 -4.96 31.13 0.69
CA GLY A 12 -5.11 30.97 2.14
C GLY A 12 -5.05 29.52 2.61
N ALA A 13 -4.69 29.34 3.88
CA ALA A 13 -4.58 28.01 4.48
C ALA A 13 -5.94 27.30 4.60
N GLU A 14 -6.97 28.07 4.92
CA GLU A 14 -8.32 27.55 5.16
C GLU A 14 -8.93 26.92 3.92
N TRP A 15 -8.74 27.52 2.74
CA TRP A 15 -9.17 26.94 1.46
C TRP A 15 -8.37 25.70 1.06
N TYR A 16 -7.06 25.67 1.36
CA TYR A 16 -6.22 24.50 1.08
C TYR A 16 -6.67 23.28 1.90
N ASP A 17 -6.93 23.47 3.19
CA ASP A 17 -7.30 22.38 4.10
C ASP A 17 -8.78 21.94 3.93
N SER A 18 -9.70 22.86 3.64
CA SER A 18 -11.14 22.55 3.52
C SER A 18 -11.55 22.03 2.13
N GLU A 19 -10.97 22.56 1.06
CA GLU A 19 -11.40 22.21 -0.30
C GLU A 19 -10.32 21.45 -1.07
N PHE A 20 -9.11 21.98 -1.18
CA PHE A 20 -8.10 21.41 -2.08
C PHE A 20 -7.58 20.04 -1.63
N ALA A 21 -7.15 19.91 -0.38
CA ALA A 21 -6.57 18.67 0.13
C ALA A 21 -7.58 17.49 0.13
N PRO A 22 -8.86 17.67 0.55
CA PRO A 22 -9.85 16.59 0.46
C PRO A 22 -10.20 16.18 -0.98
N HIS A 23 -10.25 17.14 -1.92
CA HIS A 23 -10.50 16.82 -3.33
C HIS A 23 -9.34 16.03 -3.94
N LEU A 24 -8.09 16.43 -3.66
CA LEU A 24 -6.92 15.72 -4.15
C LEU A 24 -6.84 14.29 -3.59
N GLY A 25 -7.20 14.10 -2.31
CA GLY A 25 -7.30 12.77 -1.70
C GLY A 25 -8.31 11.87 -2.43
N ARG A 26 -9.50 12.38 -2.75
CA ARG A 26 -10.50 11.63 -3.53
C ARG A 26 -10.01 11.30 -4.94
N LEU A 27 -9.31 12.21 -5.60
CA LEU A 27 -8.73 11.97 -6.92
C LEU A 27 -7.63 10.90 -6.88
N ALA A 28 -6.78 10.91 -5.84
CA ALA A 28 -5.74 9.89 -5.66
C ALA A 28 -6.35 8.49 -5.45
N LEU A 29 -7.43 8.39 -4.65
CA LEU A 29 -8.17 7.14 -4.44
C LEU A 29 -8.76 6.57 -5.74
N VAL A 30 -9.15 7.41 -6.70
CA VAL A 30 -9.64 6.98 -8.02
C VAL A 30 -8.47 6.71 -8.99
N GLY A 31 -7.41 7.52 -8.93
CA GLY A 31 -6.23 7.41 -9.79
C GLY A 31 -5.42 6.14 -9.53
N PHE A 32 -5.39 5.65 -8.29
CA PHE A 32 -4.71 4.41 -7.92
C PHE A 32 -5.26 3.16 -8.66
N PRO A 33 -6.55 2.79 -8.52
CA PRO A 33 -7.11 1.67 -9.25
C PRO A 33 -7.09 1.88 -10.76
N TYR A 34 -7.21 3.13 -11.24
CA TYR A 34 -7.04 3.45 -12.66
C TYR A 34 -5.64 3.07 -13.18
N THR A 35 -4.59 3.46 -12.46
CA THR A 35 -3.21 3.13 -12.82
C THR A 35 -2.96 1.63 -12.77
N MET A 36 -3.49 0.98 -11.73
CA MET A 36 -3.43 -0.47 -11.55
C MET A 36 -4.07 -1.20 -12.73
N VAL A 37 -5.31 -0.87 -13.09
CA VAL A 37 -6.00 -1.44 -14.26
C VAL A 37 -5.24 -1.19 -15.56
N THR A 38 -4.72 0.02 -15.75
CA THR A 38 -3.96 0.38 -16.95
C THR A 38 -2.68 -0.46 -17.07
N MET A 39 -1.91 -0.58 -15.98
CA MET A 39 -0.67 -1.36 -15.99
C MET A 39 -0.92 -2.85 -16.15
N PHE A 40 -1.95 -3.40 -15.50
CA PHE A 40 -2.37 -4.80 -15.72
C PHE A 40 -2.88 -5.01 -17.14
N SER A 41 -3.55 -4.05 -17.76
CA SER A 41 -3.95 -4.17 -19.16
C SER A 41 -2.73 -4.19 -20.09
N LEU A 42 -1.69 -3.40 -19.80
CA LEU A 42 -0.47 -3.33 -20.61
C LEU A 42 0.46 -4.54 -20.41
N LYS A 43 0.44 -5.18 -19.23
CA LYS A 43 1.32 -6.31 -18.87
C LYS A 43 0.59 -7.63 -18.65
N GLY A 44 -0.73 -7.67 -18.79
CA GLY A 44 -1.58 -8.81 -18.47
C GLY A 44 -1.26 -10.05 -19.29
N ALA A 45 -1.00 -9.90 -20.59
CA ALA A 45 -0.60 -11.02 -21.44
C ALA A 45 0.69 -11.69 -20.93
N THR A 46 1.70 -10.89 -20.61
CA THR A 46 2.98 -11.36 -20.07
C THR A 46 2.83 -12.03 -18.69
N ILE A 47 1.94 -11.50 -17.84
CA ILE A 47 1.64 -12.10 -16.52
C ILE A 47 1.03 -13.49 -16.67
N VAL A 48 0.16 -13.69 -17.67
CA VAL A 48 -0.49 -14.99 -17.95
C VAL A 48 0.48 -15.96 -18.63
N GLU A 49 1.38 -15.48 -19.48
CA GLU A 49 2.37 -16.30 -20.18
C GLU A 49 3.51 -16.79 -19.29
N LEU A 50 3.85 -16.04 -18.22
CA LEU A 50 4.97 -16.33 -17.31
C LEU A 50 4.51 -16.55 -15.85
N PRO A 51 3.62 -17.52 -15.56
CA PRO A 51 3.09 -17.73 -14.21
C PRO A 51 4.17 -18.16 -13.21
N PHE A 52 5.21 -18.85 -13.68
CA PHE A 52 6.32 -19.28 -12.82
C PHE A 52 7.17 -18.11 -12.34
N ASP A 53 7.36 -17.06 -13.14
CA ASP A 53 8.13 -15.89 -12.73
C ASP A 53 7.33 -15.06 -11.72
N VAL A 54 6.03 -14.91 -11.94
CA VAL A 54 5.10 -14.31 -10.96
C VAL A 54 5.18 -15.04 -9.63
N LEU A 55 5.13 -16.39 -9.64
CA LEU A 55 5.22 -17.19 -8.44
C LEU A 55 6.58 -17.03 -7.73
N ARG A 56 7.68 -17.03 -8.49
CA ARG A 56 9.04 -16.82 -7.96
C ARG A 56 9.20 -15.44 -7.31
N ILE A 57 8.54 -14.41 -7.82
CA ILE A 57 8.53 -13.06 -7.25
C ILE A 57 7.63 -13.00 -6.01
N SER A 58 6.49 -13.68 -6.05
CA SER A 58 5.52 -13.74 -4.93
C SER A 58 6.09 -14.44 -3.71
N LEU A 59 6.86 -15.50 -3.93
CA LEU A 59 7.38 -16.36 -2.87
C LEU A 59 8.24 -15.63 -1.83
N PRO A 60 9.19 -14.73 -2.19
CA PRO A 60 9.92 -13.92 -1.21
C PRO A 60 9.10 -12.74 -0.67
N LEU A 61 8.17 -12.18 -1.44
CA LEU A 61 7.34 -11.04 -1.02
C LEU A 61 6.36 -11.42 0.11
N LEU A 62 5.78 -12.62 0.05
CA LEU A 62 4.82 -13.08 1.06
C LEU A 62 5.40 -13.12 2.49
N PRO A 63 6.54 -13.80 2.75
CA PRO A 63 7.21 -13.74 4.04
C PRO A 63 7.65 -12.32 4.40
N TYR A 64 8.09 -11.52 3.43
CA TYR A 64 8.49 -10.14 3.68
C TYR A 64 7.36 -9.34 4.33
N PHE A 65 6.16 -9.33 3.72
CA PHE A 65 5.00 -8.64 4.29
C PHE A 65 4.61 -9.15 5.67
N LEU A 66 4.58 -10.48 5.83
CA LEU A 66 4.19 -11.10 7.08
C LEU A 66 5.18 -10.79 8.19
N ILE A 67 6.48 -10.92 7.93
CA ILE A 67 7.54 -10.65 8.91
C ILE A 67 7.54 -9.18 9.29
N MET A 68 7.53 -8.27 8.30
CA MET A 68 7.51 -6.83 8.56
C MET A 68 6.30 -6.43 9.41
N PHE A 69 5.12 -6.92 9.05
CA PHE A 69 3.91 -6.66 9.83
C PHE A 69 4.01 -7.23 11.25
N MET A 70 4.38 -8.51 11.40
CA MET A 70 4.40 -9.17 12.70
C MET A 70 5.45 -8.59 13.64
N VAL A 71 6.64 -8.28 13.13
CA VAL A 71 7.70 -7.63 13.91
C VAL A 71 7.24 -6.26 14.38
N SER A 72 6.74 -5.41 13.48
CA SER A 72 6.23 -4.08 13.85
C SER A 72 5.05 -4.16 14.82
N PHE A 73 4.17 -5.15 14.65
CA PHE A 73 3.01 -5.35 15.52
C PHE A 73 3.40 -5.77 16.93
N VAL A 74 4.27 -6.77 17.06
CA VAL A 74 4.76 -7.25 18.35
C VAL A 74 5.58 -6.18 19.06
N MET A 75 6.44 -5.45 18.33
CA MET A 75 7.21 -4.34 18.89
C MET A 75 6.29 -3.22 19.41
N SER A 76 5.31 -2.80 18.62
CA SER A 76 4.37 -1.74 19.03
C SER A 76 3.50 -2.18 20.20
N MET A 77 3.12 -3.46 20.26
CA MET A 77 2.40 -4.05 21.40
C MET A 77 3.27 -4.09 22.65
N ALA A 78 4.55 -4.49 22.53
CA ALA A 78 5.50 -4.50 23.64
C ALA A 78 5.79 -3.09 24.20
N LEU A 79 5.70 -2.07 23.34
CA LEU A 79 5.80 -0.65 23.72
C LEU A 79 4.51 -0.08 24.31
N GLY A 80 3.44 -0.87 24.43
CA GLY A 80 2.18 -0.45 25.05
C GLY A 80 1.30 0.46 24.20
N PHE A 81 1.43 0.43 22.87
CA PHE A 81 0.60 1.25 21.99
C PHE A 81 -0.87 0.77 22.00
N SER A 82 -1.80 1.73 21.88
CA SER A 82 -3.22 1.41 21.63
C SER A 82 -3.38 0.66 20.30
N TYR A 83 -4.45 -0.13 20.18
CA TYR A 83 -4.72 -0.93 18.98
C TYR A 83 -4.63 -0.08 17.70
N GLU A 84 -5.31 1.06 17.65
CA GLU A 84 -5.32 1.95 16.47
C GLU A 84 -3.91 2.39 16.06
N LYS A 85 -3.06 2.76 17.03
CA LYS A 85 -1.67 3.17 16.76
C LYS A 85 -0.82 1.99 16.33
N ASN A 86 -0.97 0.84 16.97
CA ASN A 86 -0.24 -0.38 16.62
C ASN A 86 -0.55 -0.81 15.17
N ILE A 87 -1.83 -0.87 14.80
CA ILE A 87 -2.29 -1.18 13.45
C ILE A 87 -1.73 -0.18 12.44
N THR A 88 -1.83 1.11 12.71
CA THR A 88 -1.32 2.16 11.82
C THR A 88 0.17 1.99 11.55
N VAL A 89 0.98 1.78 12.60
CA VAL A 89 2.43 1.58 12.48
C VAL A 89 2.75 0.28 11.74
N SER A 90 2.07 -0.81 12.06
CA SER A 90 2.32 -2.13 11.47
C SER A 90 2.00 -2.18 9.98
N PHE A 91 0.88 -1.57 9.55
CA PHE A 91 0.55 -1.45 8.13
C PHE A 91 1.47 -0.49 7.39
N THR A 92 1.89 0.61 8.03
CA THR A 92 2.86 1.54 7.43
C THR A 92 4.22 0.87 7.22
N ALA A 93 4.65 0.02 8.15
CA ALA A 93 5.93 -0.69 8.03
C ALA A 93 5.89 -1.83 7.00
N ALA A 94 4.72 -2.44 6.79
CA ALA A 94 4.57 -3.55 5.85
C ALA A 94 4.28 -3.09 4.41
N SER A 95 3.70 -1.90 4.20
CA SER A 95 3.27 -1.45 2.87
C SER A 95 4.42 -0.84 2.05
N ASN A 96 4.40 -1.07 0.74
CA ASN A 96 5.38 -0.50 -0.20
C ASN A 96 4.76 0.56 -1.10
N ASN A 97 5.61 1.41 -1.68
CA ASN A 97 5.20 2.39 -2.68
C ASN A 97 5.46 1.84 -4.10
N PHE A 98 4.45 1.19 -4.68
CA PHE A 98 4.58 0.57 -6.00
C PHE A 98 4.64 1.57 -7.13
N GLU A 99 3.96 2.69 -7.01
CA GLU A 99 3.91 3.72 -8.03
C GLU A 99 5.30 4.27 -8.29
N LEU A 100 6.05 4.53 -7.21
CA LEU A 100 7.46 4.89 -7.30
C LEU A 100 8.30 3.73 -7.85
N ALA A 101 8.09 2.49 -7.39
CA ALA A 101 8.85 1.34 -7.86
C ALA A 101 8.68 1.09 -9.37
N ILE A 102 7.46 1.20 -9.88
CA ILE A 102 7.15 1.01 -11.30
C ILE A 102 7.71 2.16 -12.13
N ALA A 103 7.58 3.41 -11.67
CA ALA A 103 8.16 4.56 -12.35
C ALA A 103 9.69 4.42 -12.48
N LEU A 104 10.37 3.97 -11.42
CA LEU A 104 11.81 3.73 -11.45
C LEU A 104 12.18 2.54 -12.35
N ALA A 105 11.44 1.44 -12.28
CA ALA A 105 11.71 0.25 -13.09
C ALA A 105 11.56 0.56 -14.59
N ILE A 106 10.50 1.25 -14.98
CA ILE A 106 10.27 1.66 -16.37
C ILE A 106 11.29 2.73 -16.80
N GLY A 107 11.59 3.69 -15.92
CA GLY A 107 12.52 4.78 -16.22
C GLY A 107 13.96 4.33 -16.43
N VAL A 108 14.43 3.34 -15.67
CA VAL A 108 15.81 2.85 -15.73
C VAL A 108 15.97 1.67 -16.69
N PHE A 109 15.05 0.70 -16.66
CA PHE A 109 15.19 -0.56 -17.41
C PHE A 109 14.27 -0.66 -18.63
N GLY A 110 13.37 0.30 -18.83
CA GLY A 110 12.40 0.29 -19.91
C GLY A 110 11.19 -0.61 -19.62
N ILE A 111 10.11 -0.38 -20.37
CA ILE A 111 8.82 -1.02 -20.13
C ILE A 111 8.83 -2.53 -20.38
N SER A 112 9.67 -3.03 -21.29
CA SER A 112 9.72 -4.46 -21.67
C SER A 112 10.63 -5.30 -20.77
N SER A 113 11.23 -4.71 -19.75
CA SER A 113 12.15 -5.39 -18.84
C SER A 113 11.44 -6.30 -17.84
N GLY A 114 12.14 -7.34 -17.36
CA GLY A 114 11.64 -8.21 -16.29
C GLY A 114 11.48 -7.48 -14.95
N GLN A 115 12.25 -6.41 -14.73
CA GLN A 115 12.15 -5.53 -13.58
C GLN A 115 10.83 -4.76 -13.58
N ALA A 116 10.41 -4.23 -14.74
CA ALA A 116 9.11 -3.58 -14.88
C ALA A 116 7.96 -4.56 -14.66
N LEU A 117 8.09 -5.80 -15.14
CA LEU A 117 7.12 -6.86 -14.85
C LEU A 117 7.03 -7.15 -13.35
N ALA A 118 8.17 -7.31 -12.67
CA ALA A 118 8.19 -7.57 -11.23
C ALA A 118 7.56 -6.43 -10.40
N ALA A 119 7.80 -5.18 -10.80
CA ALA A 119 7.21 -4.01 -10.14
C ALA A 119 5.68 -3.95 -10.29
N VAL A 120 5.14 -4.35 -11.46
CA VAL A 120 3.68 -4.37 -11.73
C VAL A 120 3.00 -5.57 -11.05
N VAL A 121 3.72 -6.69 -10.88
CA VAL A 121 3.22 -7.88 -10.19
C VAL A 121 3.09 -7.65 -8.68
N GLY A 122 3.93 -6.79 -8.09
CA GLY A 122 3.92 -6.45 -6.66
C GLY A 122 2.52 -6.13 -6.09
N PRO A 123 1.77 -5.16 -6.64
CA PRO A 123 0.41 -4.83 -6.21
C PRO A 123 -0.58 -6.00 -6.24
N LEU A 124 -0.42 -6.95 -7.19
CA LEU A 124 -1.29 -8.12 -7.31
C LEU A 124 -1.20 -9.01 -6.07
N ILE A 125 -0.03 -9.04 -5.43
CA ILE A 125 0.25 -9.85 -4.25
C ILE A 125 0.02 -9.03 -2.99
N GLU A 126 0.51 -7.78 -2.94
CA GLU A 126 0.42 -6.94 -1.73
C GLU A 126 -1.02 -6.66 -1.34
N VAL A 127 -1.90 -6.28 -2.29
CA VAL A 127 -3.28 -5.91 -1.95
C VAL A 127 -4.03 -7.06 -1.25
N PRO A 128 -4.05 -8.30 -1.79
CA PRO A 128 -4.66 -9.43 -1.09
C PRO A 128 -4.01 -9.75 0.26
N VAL A 129 -2.68 -9.65 0.34
CA VAL A 129 -1.94 -9.96 1.57
C VAL A 129 -2.26 -8.96 2.67
N LEU A 130 -2.25 -7.66 2.36
CA LEU A 130 -2.61 -6.62 3.32
C LEU A 130 -4.06 -6.74 3.76
N VAL A 131 -5.00 -7.03 2.85
CA VAL A 131 -6.40 -7.34 3.21
C VAL A 131 -6.48 -8.55 4.14
N GLY A 132 -5.71 -9.61 3.87
CA GLY A 132 -5.59 -10.76 4.76
C GLY A 132 -5.08 -10.37 6.16
N LEU A 133 -4.05 -9.53 6.21
CA LEU A 133 -3.51 -9.00 7.46
C LEU A 133 -4.51 -8.12 8.21
N VAL A 134 -5.43 -7.42 7.53
CA VAL A 134 -6.53 -6.70 8.21
C VAL A 134 -7.37 -7.68 9.02
N TYR A 135 -7.79 -8.80 8.43
CA TYR A 135 -8.55 -9.83 9.15
C TYR A 135 -7.76 -10.44 10.31
N VAL A 136 -6.47 -10.74 10.11
CA VAL A 136 -5.58 -11.22 11.18
C VAL A 136 -5.50 -10.20 12.31
N SER A 137 -5.37 -8.91 11.96
CA SER A 137 -5.26 -7.84 12.93
C SER A 137 -6.55 -7.60 13.71
N LEU A 138 -7.71 -7.75 13.08
CA LEU A 138 -9.02 -7.70 13.76
C LEU A 138 -9.19 -8.87 14.71
N TYR A 139 -8.76 -10.07 14.31
CA TYR A 139 -8.75 -11.25 15.17
C TYR A 139 -7.85 -11.06 16.39
N ILE A 140 -6.62 -10.58 16.20
CA ILE A 140 -5.68 -10.28 17.30
C ILE A 140 -6.22 -9.17 18.19
N GLY A 141 -6.82 -8.12 17.62
CA GLY A 141 -7.44 -7.03 18.37
C GLY A 141 -8.57 -7.50 19.29
N ARG A 142 -9.42 -8.43 18.83
CA ARG A 142 -10.45 -9.06 19.69
C ARG A 142 -9.84 -9.85 20.84
N ARG A 143 -8.71 -10.54 20.60
CA ARG A 143 -8.10 -11.44 21.59
C ARG A 143 -7.25 -10.72 22.63
N PHE A 144 -6.43 -9.76 22.21
CA PHE A 144 -5.42 -9.11 23.05
C PHE A 144 -5.78 -7.69 23.47
N TYR A 145 -6.59 -6.99 22.67
CA TYR A 145 -7.01 -5.61 22.96
C TYR A 145 -8.46 -5.51 23.43
N GLY A 146 -9.17 -6.65 23.55
CA GLY A 146 -10.54 -6.67 24.06
C GLY A 146 -11.51 -5.87 23.20
N LEU A 147 -11.30 -5.80 21.88
CA LEU A 147 -12.25 -5.20 20.94
C LEU A 147 -13.57 -5.96 21.02
N SER A 148 -14.47 -5.49 21.90
CA SER A 148 -15.88 -5.86 21.87
C SER A 148 -16.43 -5.42 20.53
N ASN A 149 -17.22 -6.27 19.86
CA ASN A 149 -17.81 -5.97 18.56
C ASN A 149 -18.55 -4.62 18.63
N ALA A 150 -17.87 -3.54 18.26
CA ALA A 150 -18.46 -2.22 18.11
C ALA A 150 -19.31 -2.29 16.84
N SER A 151 -20.57 -2.68 17.08
CA SER A 151 -21.81 -2.41 16.35
C SER A 151 -21.70 -2.00 14.88
N LYS A 152 -22.35 -2.83 14.04
CA LYS A 152 -23.09 -2.50 12.81
C LYS A 152 -22.68 -1.26 12.00
#